data_AF-A0A3B8L853-F1
#
_entry.id   AF-A0A3B8L853-F1
#
_cell.length_a   1.000
_cell.length_b   1.000
_cell.length_c   1.000
_cell.angle_alpha   90.00
_cell.angle_beta   90.00
_cell.angle_gamma   90.00
#
_symmetry.space_group_name_H-M   'P 1'
#
loop_
_entity.id
_entity.type
_entity.pdbx_description
1 polymer ?
#
loop_
_entity_poly.entity_id
_entity_poly.type
_entity_poly.pdbx_seq_one_letter_code
_entity_poly.pdbx_strand_id
1 'polypeptide(L)'
;MYYLRRCSLLVLLSLCLIGGGWMQACSAPPSCTADQKYSLLTVNPQDSPCDYNCECSNQWYTGRCVDKVCQSKKREECTSKGSVETCVLTNSPDGCTRGTRICQEDGLNELLWGDCRSSRTPENTKSACRDGLDNDCDGKTDTLDIDCKDVIQCAPGRSDDCYTGPTGTMGKGPCLGGKKTCTEDGDWGACLGEITPQQETCNGLDDDCNGVIDDAKQCDCTPGDVQECYSAAIETVGKGSCKKGKQSCNASGKWGECLGQILPEKEETCNKKDDNCDGQIDEGCECLPGEEQACYTGTPESTKDTLPCKSGTRTCSVTGKWGRCFLEVTPEPEVCDGKDNDCNGKIDDSKECECWPPGGVTQECYFGAPATKNKGLCAVGIQRCEKGGKWSKTCEGQILPAKEICNGKDDNCDGAIDDGGVCKCWPPGITRNCTDGIPAASVGKGICKAGTQLCGSQGTWGLCQGVIAPQP
;
A
#
# COMPACT_ATOMS: atom_id res chain seq x y z
N MET A 1 106.29 29.81 15.73
CA MET A 1 106.64 30.95 16.58
C MET A 1 106.37 30.54 18.02
N TYR A 2 107.43 30.17 18.76
CA TYR A 2 108.03 30.97 19.85
C TYR A 2 107.15 30.94 21.13
N TYR A 3 107.55 30.53 22.33
CA TYR A 3 108.83 30.39 23.07
C TYR A 3 108.58 29.31 24.17
N LEU A 4 109.37 28.24 24.37
CA LEU A 4 110.66 28.16 25.08
C LEU A 4 110.79 29.01 26.35
N ARG A 5 110.83 28.37 27.53
CA ARG A 5 111.85 28.68 28.57
C ARG A 5 111.98 27.58 29.63
N ARG A 6 113.10 26.86 29.55
CA ARG A 6 113.76 26.19 30.67
C ARG A 6 114.43 27.25 31.56
N CYS A 7 114.53 27.00 32.86
CA CYS A 7 115.65 27.52 33.65
C CYS A 7 115.97 26.56 34.80
N SER A 8 117.06 25.83 34.65
CA SER A 8 117.79 25.15 35.71
C SER A 8 118.65 26.16 36.45
N LEU A 9 118.84 26.03 37.77
CA LEU A 9 120.15 26.24 38.41
C LEU A 9 120.13 25.76 39.88
N LEU A 10 121.05 24.82 40.15
CA LEU A 10 121.55 24.43 41.47
C LEU A 10 122.18 25.63 42.20
N VAL A 11 122.27 25.58 43.55
CA VAL A 11 123.50 25.81 44.33
C VAL A 11 123.27 25.65 45.87
N LEU A 12 123.97 24.64 46.41
CA LEU A 12 124.73 24.55 47.69
C LEU A 12 124.09 24.71 49.09
N LEU A 13 124.22 23.58 49.84
CA LEU A 13 124.88 23.41 51.15
C LEU A 13 124.44 24.27 52.35
N SER A 14 123.98 23.64 53.44
CA SER A 14 124.80 23.32 54.65
C SER A 14 123.93 22.94 55.87
N LEU A 15 124.48 22.02 56.68
CA LEU A 15 123.92 21.42 57.90
C LEU A 15 123.48 22.45 58.95
N CYS A 16 122.39 22.17 59.67
CA CYS A 16 122.41 22.26 61.14
C CYS A 16 121.30 21.43 61.80
N LEU A 17 121.73 20.67 62.80
CA LEU A 17 120.97 19.77 63.67
C LEU A 17 120.34 20.53 64.86
N ILE A 18 119.19 20.04 65.32
CA ILE A 18 118.59 20.14 66.68
C ILE A 18 117.87 21.45 67.05
N GLY A 19 116.58 21.32 67.43
CA GLY A 19 115.82 22.30 68.20
C GLY A 19 114.34 21.94 68.31
N GLY A 20 113.97 21.21 69.36
CA GLY A 20 112.58 20.86 69.68
C GLY A 20 111.85 21.90 70.53
N GLY A 21 110.51 21.88 70.43
CA GLY A 21 109.54 22.64 71.22
C GLY A 21 109.21 23.99 70.59
N TRP A 22 107.97 24.47 70.51
CA TRP A 22 106.80 24.27 71.35
C TRP A 22 105.54 24.45 70.50
N MET A 23 104.54 23.60 70.71
CA MET A 23 103.21 23.74 70.15
C MET A 23 102.53 25.00 70.71
N GLN A 24 102.13 25.93 69.84
CA GLN A 24 101.14 26.94 70.19
C GLN A 24 99.76 26.28 70.19
N ALA A 25 99.12 26.30 71.36
CA ALA A 25 97.77 25.82 71.60
C ALA A 25 96.76 26.60 70.75
N CYS A 26 95.88 25.87 70.06
CA CYS A 26 94.67 26.43 69.45
C CYS A 26 93.63 26.71 70.55
N SER A 27 93.02 27.90 70.54
CA SER A 27 91.84 28.21 71.35
C SER A 27 90.68 27.29 70.97
N ALA A 28 89.87 26.85 71.95
CA ALA A 28 88.69 26.06 71.70
C ALA A 28 87.76 26.78 70.68
N PRO A 29 87.26 26.07 69.64
CA PRO A 29 86.32 26.68 68.70
C PRO A 29 85.03 27.08 69.43
N PRO A 30 84.32 28.12 68.95
CA PRO A 30 83.02 28.50 69.50
C PRO A 30 82.07 27.30 69.41
N SER A 31 81.58 26.84 70.56
CA SER A 31 80.66 25.70 70.66
C SER A 31 79.31 26.08 70.05
N CYS A 32 78.87 25.30 69.08
CA CYS A 32 77.53 25.34 68.55
C CYS A 32 76.50 25.08 69.67
N THR A 33 75.34 25.74 69.62
CA THR A 33 74.16 25.29 70.38
C THR A 33 73.32 24.34 69.54
N ALA A 34 72.53 23.46 70.18
CA ALA A 34 71.70 22.48 69.48
C ALA A 34 70.73 23.10 68.45
N ASP A 35 70.35 24.36 68.64
CA ASP A 35 69.41 25.09 67.78
C ASP A 35 70.11 25.84 66.62
N GLN A 36 71.44 25.95 66.65
CA GLN A 36 72.18 26.58 65.57
C GLN A 36 72.31 25.62 64.39
N LYS A 37 71.99 26.13 63.21
CA LYS A 37 72.00 25.33 62.00
C LYS A 37 73.37 25.28 61.32
N TYR A 38 74.06 26.42 61.30
CA TYR A 38 75.40 26.55 60.73
C TYR A 38 76.31 27.26 61.71
N SER A 39 77.55 26.79 61.84
CA SER A 39 78.59 27.60 62.48
C SER A 39 79.11 28.69 61.52
N LEU A 40 79.68 29.76 62.08
CA LEU A 40 80.30 30.86 61.32
C LEU A 40 81.71 30.51 60.83
N LEU A 41 82.18 29.30 61.09
CA LEU A 41 83.48 28.83 60.66
C LEU A 41 83.52 28.62 59.14
N THR A 42 84.71 28.72 58.56
CA THR A 42 84.97 28.48 57.13
C THR A 42 86.02 27.39 56.89
N VAL A 43 86.57 26.83 57.97
CA VAL A 43 87.60 25.78 57.92
C VAL A 43 86.97 24.42 57.66
N ASN A 44 87.69 23.51 57.02
CA ASN A 44 87.21 22.14 56.79
C ASN A 44 87.07 21.41 58.15
N PRO A 45 85.86 21.03 58.58
CA PRO A 45 85.65 20.35 59.85
C PRO A 45 85.83 18.82 59.75
N GLN A 46 86.17 18.28 58.58
CA GLN A 46 86.35 16.84 58.37
C GLN A 46 87.23 16.20 59.46
N ASP A 47 86.79 15.05 59.98
CA ASP A 47 87.43 14.25 61.03
C ASP A 47 87.61 14.94 62.38
N SER A 48 87.02 16.13 62.57
CA SER A 48 87.04 16.84 63.84
C SER A 48 86.05 16.23 64.84
N PRO A 49 86.35 16.25 66.15
CA PRO A 49 85.38 15.88 67.18
C PRO A 49 84.16 16.81 67.14
N CYS A 50 82.98 16.25 67.33
CA CYS A 50 81.73 16.99 67.35
C CYS A 50 80.70 16.34 68.28
N ASP A 51 79.78 17.17 68.75
CA ASP A 51 78.55 16.79 69.45
C ASP A 51 77.31 17.16 68.62
N TYR A 52 77.39 18.20 67.77
CA TYR A 52 76.26 18.68 66.96
C TYR A 52 76.58 18.80 65.47
N ASN A 53 75.56 18.63 64.61
CA ASN A 53 75.73 18.73 63.16
C ASN A 53 76.29 20.08 62.69
N CYS A 54 75.93 21.21 63.33
CA CYS A 54 76.41 22.52 62.92
C CYS A 54 77.90 22.77 63.19
N GLU A 55 78.55 21.93 64.02
CA GLU A 55 80.01 21.95 64.17
C GLU A 55 80.69 21.42 62.90
N CYS A 56 80.01 20.50 62.21
CA CYS A 56 80.43 19.91 60.95
C CYS A 56 79.86 20.64 59.71
N SER A 57 78.76 21.38 59.88
CA SER A 57 78.10 22.19 58.85
C SER A 57 78.36 23.67 59.11
N ASN A 58 79.21 24.28 58.28
CA ASN A 58 79.63 25.67 58.42
C ASN A 58 79.45 26.45 57.10
N GLN A 59 80.00 27.65 57.02
CA GLN A 59 79.80 28.53 55.88
C GLN A 59 80.25 27.91 54.55
N TRP A 60 81.31 27.11 54.54
CA TRP A 60 81.91 26.56 53.31
C TRP A 60 81.78 25.04 53.19
N TYR A 61 81.42 24.36 54.27
CA TYR A 61 81.33 22.91 54.33
C TYR A 61 79.94 22.50 54.83
N THR A 62 79.35 21.50 54.18
CA THR A 62 78.15 20.81 54.67
C THR A 62 78.57 19.47 55.23
N GLY A 63 78.12 19.16 56.44
CA GLY A 63 78.55 17.97 57.14
C GLY A 63 77.62 17.58 58.28
N ARG A 64 77.82 16.37 58.78
CA ARG A 64 77.08 15.83 59.92
C ARG A 64 78.04 15.25 60.93
N CYS A 65 77.62 15.29 62.19
CA CYS A 65 78.33 14.62 63.25
C CYS A 65 77.88 13.16 63.31
N VAL A 66 78.77 12.23 62.96
CA VAL A 66 78.50 10.79 62.93
C VAL A 66 79.47 10.12 63.88
N ASP A 67 78.95 9.40 64.89
CA ASP A 67 79.76 8.77 65.93
C ASP A 67 80.80 9.71 66.58
N LYS A 68 80.38 10.96 66.83
CA LYS A 68 81.20 12.06 67.39
C LYS A 68 82.35 12.54 66.50
N VAL A 69 82.33 12.19 65.21
CA VAL A 69 83.32 12.62 64.22
C VAL A 69 82.62 13.32 63.07
N CYS A 70 83.13 14.48 62.68
CA CYS A 70 82.58 15.24 61.56
C CYS A 70 82.87 14.56 60.22
N GLN A 71 81.80 14.25 59.49
CA GLN A 71 81.86 13.90 58.07
C GLN A 71 81.32 15.08 57.27
N SER A 72 82.17 15.73 56.48
CA SER A 72 81.87 16.97 55.78
C SER A 72 82.40 16.99 54.35
N LYS A 73 81.71 17.74 53.49
CA LYS A 73 82.13 18.02 52.12
C LYS A 73 82.04 19.52 51.86
N LYS A 74 82.87 20.01 50.94
CA LYS A 74 82.80 21.42 50.52
C LYS A 74 81.43 21.69 49.87
N ARG A 75 80.81 22.82 50.20
CA ARG A 75 79.57 23.26 49.57
C ARG A 75 79.80 23.60 48.11
N GLU A 76 78.77 23.37 47.31
CA GLU A 76 78.74 23.75 45.90
C GLU A 76 78.15 25.16 45.76
N GLU A 77 78.59 25.87 44.73
CA GLU A 77 78.07 27.20 44.37
C GLU A 77 76.68 27.09 43.75
N CYS A 78 75.85 28.09 44.00
CA CYS A 78 74.50 28.19 43.45
C CYS A 78 74.26 29.58 42.86
N THR A 79 73.31 29.70 41.93
CA THR A 79 73.12 30.92 41.14
C THR A 79 72.11 31.90 41.75
N SER A 80 71.11 31.41 42.49
CA SER A 80 69.97 32.24 42.90
C SER A 80 69.52 31.91 44.32
N LYS A 81 69.63 32.89 45.24
CA LYS A 81 69.15 32.72 46.62
C LYS A 81 67.70 32.22 46.64
N GLY A 82 67.44 31.18 47.43
CA GLY A 82 66.11 30.57 47.57
C GLY A 82 65.74 29.56 46.48
N SER A 83 66.58 29.34 45.45
CA SER A 83 66.35 28.23 44.52
C SER A 83 66.41 26.90 45.26
N VAL A 84 65.55 25.96 44.87
CA VAL A 84 65.50 24.60 45.41
C VAL A 84 66.00 23.65 44.34
N GLU A 85 66.83 22.68 44.74
CA GLU A 85 67.32 21.61 43.88
C GLU A 85 67.26 20.27 44.62
N THR A 86 67.10 19.18 43.89
CA THR A 86 67.24 17.83 44.43
C THR A 86 68.70 17.52 44.77
N CYS A 87 68.93 16.72 45.79
CA CYS A 87 70.26 16.37 46.26
C CYS A 87 70.30 14.93 46.78
N VAL A 88 71.49 14.33 46.72
CA VAL A 88 71.73 12.98 47.22
C VAL A 88 72.11 13.05 48.70
N LEU A 89 71.40 12.28 49.52
CA LEU A 89 71.70 12.09 50.93
C LEU A 89 72.64 10.90 51.11
N THR A 90 73.87 11.18 51.54
CA THR A 90 74.84 10.14 51.91
C THR A 90 74.76 9.89 53.41
N ASN A 91 74.59 8.64 53.84
CA ASN A 91 74.47 8.23 55.25
C ASN A 91 73.32 8.97 55.98
N SER A 92 72.13 9.01 55.37
CA SER A 92 70.96 9.56 56.04
C SER A 92 70.55 8.68 57.23
N PRO A 93 70.37 9.23 58.44
CA PRO A 93 69.94 8.45 59.60
C PRO A 93 68.53 7.89 59.44
N ASP A 94 67.74 8.47 58.55
CA ASP A 94 66.35 8.12 58.32
C ASP A 94 66.15 7.19 57.11
N GLY A 95 67.23 6.70 56.47
CA GLY A 95 67.14 5.80 55.31
C GLY A 95 67.01 6.50 53.95
N CYS A 96 66.59 7.76 53.92
CA CYS A 96 66.36 8.49 52.67
C CYS A 96 67.63 8.68 51.83
N THR A 97 67.50 8.48 50.53
CA THR A 97 68.59 8.55 49.54
C THR A 97 68.59 9.87 48.76
N ARG A 98 67.43 10.51 48.64
CA ARG A 98 67.26 11.81 47.99
C ARG A 98 66.49 12.80 48.85
N GLY A 99 66.72 14.08 48.59
CA GLY A 99 66.11 15.18 49.31
C GLY A 99 66.25 16.49 48.55
N THR A 100 65.98 17.61 49.22
CA THR A 100 66.14 18.95 48.65
C THR A 100 67.15 19.79 49.41
N ARG A 101 67.78 20.73 48.72
CA ARG A 101 68.67 21.75 49.29
C ARG A 101 68.29 23.13 48.77
N ILE A 102 68.51 24.15 49.59
CA ILE A 102 68.15 25.55 49.29
C ILE A 102 69.43 26.37 49.10
N CYS A 103 69.49 27.18 48.05
CA CYS A 103 70.61 28.06 47.78
C CYS A 103 70.64 29.26 48.74
N GLN A 104 71.81 29.52 49.35
CA GLN A 104 72.01 30.56 50.36
C GLN A 104 70.90 30.54 51.43
N GLU A 105 70.74 29.36 52.04
CA GLU A 105 69.77 29.17 53.10
C GLU A 105 70.13 30.03 54.32
N ASP A 106 69.13 30.38 55.13
CA ASP A 106 69.30 31.28 56.26
C ASP A 106 70.43 30.80 57.20
N GLY A 107 71.43 31.67 57.39
CA GLY A 107 72.67 31.41 58.12
C GLY A 107 73.91 31.17 57.25
N LEU A 108 73.79 31.12 55.92
CA LEU A 108 74.92 31.17 54.98
C LEU A 108 75.12 32.58 54.42
N ASN A 109 76.38 33.04 54.41
CA ASN A 109 76.73 34.37 53.94
C ASN A 109 76.87 34.46 52.42
N GLU A 110 77.31 33.38 51.77
CA GLU A 110 77.59 33.32 50.33
C GLU A 110 76.53 32.51 49.56
N LEU A 111 76.50 32.65 48.23
CA LEU A 111 75.67 31.86 47.33
C LEU A 111 76.15 30.40 47.23
N LEU A 112 75.98 29.67 48.32
CA LEU A 112 76.33 28.28 48.47
C LEU A 112 75.09 27.45 48.80
N TRP A 113 75.05 26.21 48.31
CA TRP A 113 73.99 25.28 48.64
C TRP A 113 73.98 24.92 50.13
N GLY A 114 72.78 24.96 50.72
CA GLY A 114 72.48 24.51 52.08
C GLY A 114 72.67 23.01 52.29
N ASP A 115 72.22 22.52 53.44
CA ASP A 115 72.32 21.10 53.76
C ASP A 115 71.20 20.34 53.06
N CYS A 116 71.52 19.14 52.55
CA CYS A 116 70.51 18.27 51.93
C CYS A 116 69.55 17.74 53.00
N ARG A 117 68.25 17.89 52.77
CA ARG A 117 67.17 17.52 53.70
C ARG A 117 66.22 16.54 53.03
N SER A 118 65.86 15.49 53.76
CA SER A 118 64.84 14.54 53.31
C SER A 118 63.43 15.12 53.40
N SER A 119 62.54 14.61 52.55
CA SER A 119 61.10 14.73 52.70
C SER A 119 60.59 13.53 53.53
N ARG A 120 59.42 13.66 54.17
CA ARG A 120 58.79 12.59 54.96
C ARG A 120 57.29 12.58 54.71
N THR A 121 56.92 12.38 53.46
CA THR A 121 55.54 12.34 52.99
C THR A 121 55.33 11.07 52.19
N PRO A 122 54.15 10.45 52.21
CA PRO A 122 53.90 9.25 51.41
C PRO A 122 54.20 9.47 49.92
N GLU A 123 54.94 8.56 49.31
CA GLU A 123 55.25 8.59 47.87
C GLU A 123 54.15 7.89 47.04
N ASN A 124 52.91 8.29 47.29
CA ASN A 124 51.72 7.65 46.69
C ASN A 124 50.80 8.64 45.98
N THR A 125 51.35 9.79 45.59
CA THR A 125 50.63 10.81 44.81
C THR A 125 51.33 11.04 43.49
N LYS A 126 50.58 11.43 42.45
CA LYS A 126 51.11 11.66 41.11
C LYS A 126 52.27 12.67 41.08
N SER A 127 52.24 13.65 41.98
CA SER A 127 53.30 14.65 42.14
C SER A 127 54.52 14.09 42.88
N ALA A 128 54.32 13.31 43.95
CA ALA A 128 55.41 12.73 44.73
C ALA A 128 56.17 11.64 43.94
N CYS A 129 55.46 10.90 43.09
CA CYS A 129 56.04 9.83 42.27
C CYS A 129 56.82 10.30 41.03
N ARG A 130 57.06 11.61 40.88
CA ARG A 130 57.77 12.23 39.75
C ARG A 130 58.59 13.47 40.15
N ASP A 131 58.82 13.71 41.44
CA ASP A 131 59.55 14.89 41.91
C ASP A 131 61.05 14.63 42.12
N GLY A 132 61.51 13.39 41.89
CA GLY A 132 62.90 13.00 42.04
C GLY A 132 63.35 12.89 43.50
N LEU A 133 62.43 12.85 44.45
CA LEU A 133 62.70 12.69 45.87
C LEU A 133 62.46 11.25 46.31
N ASP A 134 63.01 10.91 47.48
CA ASP A 134 62.73 9.68 48.22
C ASP A 134 61.84 10.13 49.38
N ASN A 135 60.55 10.25 49.08
CA ASN A 135 59.59 11.00 49.89
C ASN A 135 59.22 10.27 51.18
N ASP A 136 59.20 8.94 51.15
CA ASP A 136 58.95 8.08 52.31
C ASP A 136 60.20 7.41 52.89
N CYS A 137 61.38 7.68 52.31
CA CYS A 137 62.69 7.26 52.80
C CYS A 137 62.93 5.73 52.73
N ASP A 138 62.29 5.03 51.80
CA ASP A 138 62.46 3.59 51.60
C ASP A 138 63.69 3.22 50.73
N GLY A 139 64.31 4.23 50.12
CA GLY A 139 65.49 4.10 49.28
C GLY A 139 65.21 3.98 47.78
N LYS A 140 63.95 4.05 47.36
CA LYS A 140 63.52 4.16 45.96
C LYS A 140 63.01 5.58 45.70
N THR A 141 62.82 5.88 44.43
CA THR A 141 62.38 7.21 43.98
C THR A 141 61.52 7.07 42.73
N ASP A 142 60.46 7.86 42.68
CA ASP A 142 59.53 8.01 41.58
C ASP A 142 58.98 6.66 41.07
N THR A 143 59.00 6.44 39.76
CA THR A 143 58.52 5.21 39.10
C THR A 143 59.29 3.93 39.48
N LEU A 144 60.43 4.04 40.16
CA LEU A 144 61.14 2.88 40.70
C LEU A 144 60.62 2.48 42.08
N ASP A 145 59.81 3.34 42.70
CA ASP A 145 59.11 3.07 43.94
C ASP A 145 57.90 2.16 43.71
N ILE A 146 57.71 1.20 44.62
CA ILE A 146 56.56 0.31 44.61
C ILE A 146 55.27 1.05 44.98
N ASP A 147 55.37 2.08 45.82
CA ASP A 147 54.22 2.87 46.28
C ASP A 147 53.65 3.76 45.16
N CYS A 148 54.43 3.97 44.10
CA CYS A 148 54.03 4.67 42.89
C CYS A 148 53.38 3.79 41.82
N LYS A 149 53.44 2.45 41.97
CA LYS A 149 53.00 1.48 40.95
C LYS A 149 51.51 1.59 40.62
N ASP A 150 50.69 1.88 41.63
CA ASP A 150 49.23 1.99 41.46
C ASP A 150 48.78 3.42 41.11
N VAL A 151 49.70 4.39 41.16
CA VAL A 151 49.44 5.82 40.98
C VAL A 151 49.79 6.28 39.56
N ILE A 152 50.85 5.70 38.97
CA ILE A 152 51.30 5.99 37.60
C ILE A 152 51.07 4.75 36.75
N GLN A 153 50.12 4.84 35.83
CA GLN A 153 49.69 3.70 35.01
C GLN A 153 50.61 3.49 33.79
N CYS A 154 51.28 4.55 33.34
CA CYS A 154 52.17 4.52 32.18
C CYS A 154 53.23 5.63 32.21
N ALA A 155 54.32 5.44 31.45
CA ALA A 155 55.33 6.47 31.24
C ALA A 155 54.87 7.49 30.18
N PRO A 156 55.04 8.81 30.40
CA PRO A 156 54.64 9.85 29.44
C PRO A 156 55.17 9.61 28.02
N GLY A 157 54.31 9.80 27.03
CA GLY A 157 54.64 9.60 25.61
C GLY A 157 54.70 8.13 25.16
N ARG A 158 54.56 7.16 26.06
CA ARG A 158 54.39 5.75 25.67
C ARG A 158 53.08 5.59 24.88
N SER A 159 53.14 4.84 23.78
CA SER A 159 51.98 4.48 22.97
C SER A 159 51.76 2.98 23.01
N ASP A 160 50.52 2.55 23.28
CA ASP A 160 50.07 1.16 23.26
C ASP A 160 48.82 1.01 22.38
N ASP A 161 48.58 -0.20 21.88
CA ASP A 161 47.33 -0.54 21.22
C ASP A 161 46.17 -0.55 22.23
N CYS A 162 44.98 -0.20 21.75
CA CYS A 162 43.78 -0.17 22.57
C CYS A 162 42.54 -0.50 21.73
N TYR A 163 41.50 -0.95 22.43
CA TYR A 163 40.18 -1.15 21.87
C TYR A 163 39.19 -1.10 23.03
N THR A 164 38.23 -0.19 22.96
CA THR A 164 37.23 0.03 24.03
C THR A 164 35.92 -0.71 23.77
N GLY A 165 35.78 -1.35 22.60
CA GLY A 165 34.62 -2.17 22.27
C GLY A 165 34.55 -3.51 23.03
N PRO A 166 33.38 -4.19 23.01
CA PRO A 166 33.20 -5.48 23.66
C PRO A 166 34.17 -6.57 23.19
N THR A 167 34.55 -7.49 24.08
CA THR A 167 35.43 -8.62 23.76
C THR A 167 34.87 -9.45 22.60
N GLY A 168 35.71 -9.73 21.60
CA GLY A 168 35.35 -10.56 20.44
C GLY A 168 34.73 -9.81 19.25
N THR A 169 34.68 -8.47 19.30
CA THR A 169 34.23 -7.60 18.19
C THR A 169 35.40 -7.00 17.39
N MET A 170 36.59 -6.92 17.99
CA MET A 170 37.79 -6.38 17.34
C MET A 170 38.18 -7.22 16.11
N GLY A 171 38.29 -6.57 14.95
CA GLY A 171 38.66 -7.22 13.68
C GLY A 171 37.51 -7.90 12.94
N LYS A 172 36.27 -7.74 13.41
CA LYS A 172 35.06 -8.14 12.68
C LYS A 172 34.41 -6.92 12.04
N GLY A 173 33.88 -7.09 10.84
CA GLY A 173 33.27 -6.00 10.08
C GLY A 173 34.20 -4.77 9.97
N PRO A 174 33.69 -3.56 10.20
CA PRO A 174 34.49 -2.33 10.22
C PRO A 174 35.25 -2.10 11.55
N CYS A 175 35.03 -2.92 12.59
CA CYS A 175 35.62 -2.67 13.91
C CYS A 175 37.12 -2.94 13.94
N LEU A 176 37.87 -1.93 14.41
CA LEU A 176 39.33 -1.98 14.48
C LEU A 176 39.88 -1.27 15.72
N GLY A 177 40.99 -1.78 16.23
CA GLY A 177 41.70 -1.20 17.37
C GLY A 177 42.40 0.11 17.03
N GLY A 178 42.51 0.98 18.02
CA GLY A 178 43.23 2.25 17.93
C GLY A 178 44.54 2.24 18.72
N LYS A 179 45.12 3.44 18.91
CA LYS A 179 46.29 3.65 19.77
C LYS A 179 45.98 4.68 20.85
N LYS A 180 46.38 4.37 22.08
CA LYS A 180 46.33 5.29 23.22
C LYS A 180 47.74 5.77 23.52
N THR A 181 47.86 7.02 23.94
CA THR A 181 49.14 7.63 24.32
C THR A 181 49.06 8.08 25.77
N CYS A 182 50.10 7.79 26.53
CA CYS A 182 50.19 8.20 27.93
C CYS A 182 50.38 9.72 28.02
N THR A 183 49.54 10.37 28.84
CA THR A 183 49.61 11.81 29.12
C THR A 183 50.83 12.12 29.99
N GLU A 184 51.19 13.41 30.09
CA GLU A 184 52.22 13.88 31.03
C GLU A 184 51.88 13.52 32.48
N ASP A 185 50.59 13.38 32.80
CA ASP A 185 50.09 13.01 34.12
C ASP A 185 50.21 11.51 34.45
N GLY A 186 50.65 10.67 33.50
CA GLY A 186 50.82 9.23 33.70
C GLY A 186 49.53 8.42 33.57
N ASP A 187 48.50 8.99 32.94
CA ASP A 187 47.25 8.31 32.58
C ASP A 187 47.20 8.02 31.08
N TRP A 188 46.48 6.97 30.70
CA TRP A 188 46.21 6.72 29.29
C TRP A 188 45.20 7.74 28.74
N GLY A 189 45.55 8.40 27.63
CA GLY A 189 44.60 9.21 26.87
C GLY A 189 43.55 8.39 26.12
N ALA A 190 42.70 9.07 25.35
CA ALA A 190 41.69 8.43 24.51
C ALA A 190 42.32 7.45 23.51
N CYS A 191 41.58 6.40 23.18
CA CYS A 191 41.98 5.45 22.15
C CYS A 191 41.70 6.06 20.77
N LEU A 192 42.72 6.62 20.13
CA LEU A 192 42.56 7.31 18.86
C LEU A 192 42.57 6.32 17.70
N GLY A 193 41.62 6.50 16.77
CA GLY A 193 41.51 5.70 15.55
C GLY A 193 40.80 4.36 15.73
N GLU A 194 40.21 4.09 16.90
CA GLU A 194 39.35 2.90 17.05
C GLU A 194 38.00 3.09 16.32
N ILE A 195 37.46 1.97 15.83
CA ILE A 195 36.07 1.87 15.36
C ILE A 195 35.42 0.79 16.23
N THR A 196 34.46 1.19 17.05
CA THR A 196 33.72 0.29 17.94
C THR A 196 32.34 -0.06 17.37
N PRO A 197 31.73 -1.17 17.81
CA PRO A 197 30.39 -1.58 17.39
C PRO A 197 29.39 -0.46 17.48
N GLN A 198 28.61 -0.32 16.40
CA GLN A 198 27.46 0.56 16.32
C GLN A 198 26.18 -0.28 16.29
N GLN A 199 25.03 0.39 16.27
CA GLN A 199 23.77 -0.30 16.04
C GLN A 199 23.70 -0.73 14.56
N GLU A 200 23.32 -1.99 14.33
CA GLU A 200 23.07 -2.54 13.01
C GLU A 200 22.14 -1.68 12.16
N THR A 201 22.61 -1.34 10.95
CA THR A 201 21.85 -0.70 9.90
C THR A 201 21.92 -1.61 8.67
N CYS A 202 20.80 -1.81 7.96
CA CYS A 202 20.77 -2.67 6.77
C CYS A 202 21.55 -2.04 5.58
N ASN A 203 22.88 -1.98 5.67
CA ASN A 203 23.78 -1.27 4.77
C ASN A 203 24.79 -2.20 4.07
N GLY A 204 24.72 -3.51 4.32
CA GLY A 204 25.63 -4.51 3.78
C GLY A 204 26.95 -4.65 4.55
N LEU A 205 27.04 -4.08 5.75
CA LEU A 205 28.17 -4.18 6.68
C LEU A 205 27.72 -4.85 7.98
N ASP A 206 28.69 -5.26 8.79
CA ASP A 206 28.52 -5.83 10.13
C ASP A 206 28.79 -4.70 11.14
N ASP A 207 27.86 -3.75 11.27
CA ASP A 207 28.04 -2.49 12.01
C ASP A 207 28.25 -2.71 13.52
N ASP A 208 27.63 -3.74 14.09
CA ASP A 208 27.78 -4.16 15.49
C ASP A 208 28.96 -5.13 15.69
N CYS A 209 29.62 -5.51 14.60
CA CYS A 209 30.82 -6.33 14.57
C CYS A 209 30.65 -7.67 15.31
N ASN A 210 29.45 -8.26 15.25
CA ASN A 210 29.18 -9.57 15.82
C ASN A 210 29.68 -10.70 14.90
N GLY A 211 29.94 -10.41 13.62
CA GLY A 211 30.45 -11.33 12.60
C GLY A 211 29.39 -11.76 11.58
N VAL A 212 28.19 -11.18 11.63
CA VAL A 212 27.08 -11.43 10.71
C VAL A 212 26.67 -10.10 10.11
N ILE A 213 26.63 -10.02 8.78
CA ILE A 213 26.22 -8.80 8.08
C ILE A 213 24.71 -8.61 8.18
N ASP A 214 24.26 -7.40 8.52
CA ASP A 214 22.86 -6.95 8.57
C ASP A 214 21.91 -7.87 9.39
N ASP A 215 22.33 -8.35 10.57
CA ASP A 215 21.55 -9.33 11.37
C ASP A 215 20.49 -8.71 12.29
N ALA A 216 20.25 -7.39 12.17
CA ALA A 216 19.16 -6.75 12.86
C ALA A 216 17.81 -7.42 12.52
N LYS A 217 17.00 -7.68 13.55
CA LYS A 217 15.60 -8.17 13.41
C LYS A 217 14.71 -7.35 12.46
N GLN A 218 15.15 -6.15 12.08
CA GLN A 218 14.42 -5.21 11.24
C GLN A 218 14.80 -5.33 9.74
N CYS A 219 15.86 -6.07 9.40
CA CYS A 219 16.22 -6.37 8.02
C CYS A 219 15.50 -7.66 7.59
N ASP A 220 14.54 -7.54 6.67
CA ASP A 220 13.86 -8.69 6.05
C ASP A 220 14.74 -9.37 4.98
N CYS A 221 15.76 -8.65 4.50
CA CYS A 221 16.71 -9.06 3.48
C CYS A 221 17.97 -8.19 3.44
N THR A 222 19.03 -8.69 2.77
CA THR A 222 20.26 -7.94 2.51
C THR A 222 20.10 -7.06 1.26
N PRO A 223 20.46 -5.75 1.31
CA PRO A 223 20.36 -4.85 0.16
C PRO A 223 21.00 -5.41 -1.12
N GLY A 224 20.26 -5.38 -2.22
CA GLY A 224 20.73 -5.91 -3.51
C GLY A 224 20.38 -7.37 -3.79
N ASP A 225 19.91 -8.12 -2.79
CA ASP A 225 19.39 -9.47 -3.01
C ASP A 225 18.18 -9.48 -3.94
N VAL A 226 18.02 -10.56 -4.68
CA VAL A 226 16.88 -10.78 -5.57
C VAL A 226 16.29 -12.16 -5.30
N GLN A 227 14.98 -12.23 -5.11
CA GLN A 227 14.26 -13.49 -4.94
C GLN A 227 13.01 -13.57 -5.82
N GLU A 228 12.53 -14.80 -6.04
CA GLU A 228 11.20 -15.02 -6.61
C GLU A 228 10.13 -14.56 -5.63
N CYS A 229 9.03 -14.06 -6.17
CA CYS A 229 7.91 -13.61 -5.38
C CYS A 229 6.60 -13.86 -6.11
N TYR A 230 5.52 -13.96 -5.34
CA TYR A 230 4.18 -14.09 -5.85
C TYR A 230 3.21 -13.66 -4.76
N SER A 231 2.41 -12.63 -5.02
CA SER A 231 1.54 -12.02 -4.01
C SER A 231 0.10 -12.56 -3.99
N ALA A 232 -0.20 -13.62 -4.75
CA ALA A 232 -1.47 -14.34 -4.69
C ALA A 232 -1.29 -15.74 -4.08
N ALA A 233 -2.38 -16.51 -4.02
CA ALA A 233 -2.40 -17.83 -3.42
C ALA A 233 -1.52 -18.81 -4.22
N ILE A 234 -0.63 -19.54 -3.54
CA ILE A 234 0.46 -20.29 -4.16
C ILE A 234 -0.02 -21.36 -5.16
N GLU A 235 -1.23 -21.88 -4.98
CA GLU A 235 -1.88 -22.86 -5.85
C GLU A 235 -2.25 -22.33 -7.24
N THR A 236 -2.27 -21.00 -7.43
CA THR A 236 -2.52 -20.35 -8.73
C THR A 236 -1.23 -20.16 -9.53
N VAL A 237 -0.06 -20.41 -8.92
CA VAL A 237 1.23 -20.23 -9.60
C VAL A 237 1.36 -21.20 -10.76
N GLY A 238 1.65 -20.66 -11.95
CA GLY A 238 1.89 -21.45 -13.15
C GLY A 238 0.63 -22.05 -13.77
N LYS A 239 -0.55 -21.70 -13.26
CA LYS A 239 -1.84 -21.97 -13.91
C LYS A 239 -2.18 -20.81 -14.84
N GLY A 240 -2.69 -21.14 -16.02
CA GLY A 240 -3.06 -20.15 -17.02
C GLY A 240 -1.96 -19.13 -17.32
N SER A 241 -2.32 -17.86 -17.24
CA SER A 241 -1.40 -16.74 -17.45
C SER A 241 -0.56 -16.38 -16.21
N CYS A 242 -0.88 -16.93 -15.04
CA CYS A 242 -0.23 -16.55 -13.79
C CYS A 242 1.20 -17.02 -13.67
N LYS A 243 2.08 -16.09 -13.30
CA LYS A 243 3.51 -16.36 -13.15
C LYS A 243 4.10 -15.58 -11.99
N LYS A 244 5.14 -16.16 -11.39
CA LYS A 244 5.94 -15.49 -10.38
C LYS A 244 6.69 -14.31 -10.98
N GLY A 245 6.88 -13.28 -10.15
CA GLY A 245 7.76 -12.16 -10.42
C GLY A 245 9.10 -12.30 -9.69
N LYS A 246 9.86 -11.22 -9.70
CA LYS A 246 11.07 -11.05 -8.89
C LYS A 246 10.99 -9.75 -8.11
N GLN A 247 11.42 -9.78 -6.86
CA GLN A 247 11.55 -8.60 -6.02
C GLN A 247 13.01 -8.42 -5.63
N SER A 248 13.43 -7.18 -5.52
CA SER A 248 14.78 -6.79 -5.09
C SER A 248 14.73 -6.16 -3.71
N CYS A 249 15.70 -6.49 -2.88
CA CYS A 249 15.84 -5.88 -1.57
C CYS A 249 16.36 -4.45 -1.71
N ASN A 250 15.66 -3.49 -1.11
CA ASN A 250 16.06 -2.09 -1.14
C ASN A 250 17.17 -1.79 -0.12
N ALA A 251 17.74 -0.58 -0.19
CA ALA A 251 18.79 -0.11 0.73
C ALA A 251 18.34 0.04 2.19
N SER A 252 17.09 -0.26 2.52
CA SER A 252 16.56 -0.27 3.88
C SER A 252 16.30 -1.69 4.39
N GLY A 253 16.81 -2.72 3.70
CA GLY A 253 16.66 -4.12 4.08
C GLY A 253 15.24 -4.65 3.94
N LYS A 254 14.43 -4.07 3.03
CA LYS A 254 13.05 -4.51 2.76
C LYS A 254 12.86 -4.93 1.32
N TRP A 255 12.06 -5.96 1.11
CA TRP A 255 11.64 -6.38 -0.22
C TRP A 255 10.80 -5.29 -0.89
N GLY A 256 11.19 -4.91 -2.10
CA GLY A 256 10.39 -4.04 -2.96
C GLY A 256 9.17 -4.74 -3.53
N GLU A 257 8.51 -4.09 -4.50
CA GLU A 257 7.40 -4.69 -5.21
C GLU A 257 7.84 -5.93 -6.01
N CYS A 258 6.92 -6.89 -6.13
CA CYS A 258 7.15 -8.08 -6.92
C CYS A 258 6.93 -7.76 -8.41
N LEU A 259 8.02 -7.44 -9.11
CA LEU A 259 7.99 -7.03 -10.51
C LEU A 259 7.86 -8.22 -11.45
N GLY A 260 7.03 -8.09 -12.47
CA GLY A 260 6.85 -9.10 -13.51
C GLY A 260 5.96 -10.29 -13.12
N GLN A 261 5.36 -10.28 -11.93
CA GLN A 261 4.30 -11.24 -11.60
C GLN A 261 3.06 -10.99 -12.45
N ILE A 262 2.32 -12.05 -12.76
CA ILE A 262 0.95 -11.98 -13.31
C ILE A 262 0.07 -12.66 -12.28
N LEU A 263 -0.89 -11.92 -11.75
CA LEU A 263 -1.79 -12.36 -10.69
C LEU A 263 -3.13 -12.83 -11.28
N PRO A 264 -3.88 -13.67 -10.55
CA PRO A 264 -5.24 -14.05 -10.91
C PRO A 264 -6.13 -12.84 -11.10
N GLU A 265 -6.79 -12.75 -12.26
CA GLU A 265 -7.93 -11.86 -12.41
C GLU A 265 -9.13 -12.41 -11.64
N LYS A 266 -10.09 -11.54 -11.31
CA LYS A 266 -11.25 -11.95 -10.51
C LYS A 266 -12.28 -12.73 -11.34
N GLU A 267 -12.40 -12.37 -12.61
CA GLU A 267 -13.39 -12.89 -13.54
C GLU A 267 -12.67 -13.28 -14.83
N GLU A 268 -13.16 -14.31 -15.52
CA GLU A 268 -12.61 -14.72 -16.80
C GLU A 268 -12.91 -13.71 -17.91
N THR A 269 -11.90 -13.44 -18.74
CA THR A 269 -12.13 -12.80 -20.02
C THR A 269 -12.15 -13.88 -21.08
N CYS A 270 -13.28 -14.04 -21.77
CA CYS A 270 -13.48 -15.10 -22.76
C CYS A 270 -12.51 -14.94 -23.96
N ASN A 271 -11.28 -15.40 -23.84
CA ASN A 271 -10.17 -15.11 -24.74
C ASN A 271 -9.29 -16.34 -25.05
N LYS A 272 -9.74 -17.54 -24.62
CA LYS A 272 -9.02 -18.83 -24.73
C LYS A 272 -7.82 -18.93 -23.81
N LYS A 273 -7.80 -18.18 -22.73
CA LYS A 273 -6.82 -18.30 -21.65
C LYS A 273 -7.55 -18.48 -20.34
N ASP A 274 -6.77 -18.88 -19.35
CA ASP A 274 -7.17 -19.00 -17.96
C ASP A 274 -6.61 -17.74 -17.27
N ASP A 275 -7.48 -16.74 -17.13
CA ASP A 275 -7.10 -15.39 -16.67
C ASP A 275 -7.19 -15.26 -15.14
N ASN A 276 -8.07 -16.03 -14.51
CA ASN A 276 -8.20 -16.15 -13.06
C ASN A 276 -7.31 -17.26 -12.47
N CYS A 277 -6.61 -18.01 -13.31
CA CYS A 277 -5.60 -18.99 -12.93
C CYS A 277 -6.16 -20.10 -12.03
N ASP A 278 -7.42 -20.49 -12.21
CA ASP A 278 -8.04 -21.59 -11.47
C ASP A 278 -7.68 -22.97 -12.08
N GLY A 279 -7.25 -22.99 -13.35
CA GLY A 279 -6.89 -24.16 -14.14
C GLY A 279 -7.90 -24.53 -15.24
N GLN A 280 -8.97 -23.76 -15.40
CA GLN A 280 -9.97 -23.88 -16.44
C GLN A 280 -9.84 -22.70 -17.41
N ILE A 281 -10.23 -22.90 -18.67
CA ILE A 281 -10.15 -21.87 -19.70
C ILE A 281 -11.58 -21.38 -19.98
N ASP A 282 -11.79 -20.07 -19.90
CA ASP A 282 -13.04 -19.37 -20.22
C ASP A 282 -14.29 -19.94 -19.50
N GLU A 283 -14.21 -20.33 -18.22
CA GLU A 283 -15.38 -20.82 -17.50
C GLU A 283 -16.41 -19.71 -17.23
N GLY A 284 -17.69 -20.06 -17.33
CA GLY A 284 -18.79 -19.08 -17.25
C GLY A 284 -19.06 -18.30 -18.54
N CYS A 285 -18.28 -18.51 -19.61
CA CYS A 285 -18.57 -17.98 -20.94
C CYS A 285 -19.61 -18.86 -21.68
N GLU A 286 -20.65 -18.25 -22.26
CA GLU A 286 -21.65 -18.97 -23.08
C GLU A 286 -21.14 -19.22 -24.51
N CYS A 287 -20.21 -18.39 -24.98
CA CYS A 287 -19.64 -18.39 -26.33
C CYS A 287 -18.33 -17.62 -26.37
N LEU A 288 -17.56 -17.79 -27.46
CA LEU A 288 -16.31 -17.04 -27.67
C LEU A 288 -16.55 -15.75 -28.47
N PRO A 289 -15.88 -14.64 -28.14
CA PRO A 289 -16.06 -13.37 -28.85
C PRO A 289 -15.92 -13.49 -30.37
N GLY A 290 -16.93 -12.98 -31.08
CA GLY A 290 -16.98 -13.04 -32.55
C GLY A 290 -17.52 -14.34 -33.13
N GLU A 291 -17.84 -15.36 -32.32
CA GLU A 291 -18.62 -16.49 -32.81
C GLU A 291 -20.01 -16.05 -33.27
N GLU A 292 -20.50 -16.67 -34.33
CA GLU A 292 -21.82 -16.42 -34.90
C GLU A 292 -22.68 -17.68 -34.77
N GLN A 293 -23.95 -17.50 -34.42
CA GLN A 293 -24.91 -18.60 -34.31
C GLN A 293 -26.28 -18.17 -34.86
N ALA A 294 -26.96 -19.10 -35.52
CA ALA A 294 -28.36 -18.92 -35.89
C ALA A 294 -29.23 -18.73 -34.64
N CYS A 295 -30.22 -17.85 -34.73
CA CYS A 295 -31.14 -17.54 -33.65
C CYS A 295 -32.53 -17.24 -34.18
N TYR A 296 -33.52 -17.41 -33.31
CA TYR A 296 -34.91 -17.04 -33.58
C TYR A 296 -35.59 -16.79 -32.24
N THR A 297 -36.22 -15.63 -32.08
CA THR A 297 -36.93 -15.25 -30.85
C THR A 297 -38.45 -15.25 -31.02
N GLY A 298 -38.93 -15.54 -32.23
CA GLY A 298 -40.35 -15.60 -32.55
C GLY A 298 -41.07 -16.72 -31.82
N THR A 299 -42.28 -16.42 -31.35
CA THR A 299 -43.14 -17.38 -30.66
C THR A 299 -44.43 -17.59 -31.44
N PRO A 300 -44.89 -18.83 -31.64
CA PRO A 300 -44.26 -20.10 -31.26
C PRO A 300 -43.08 -20.50 -32.17
N GLU A 301 -42.16 -21.36 -31.69
CA GLU A 301 -40.98 -21.83 -32.46
C GLU A 301 -41.35 -22.46 -33.81
N SER A 302 -42.57 -22.99 -33.96
CA SER A 302 -43.07 -23.54 -35.22
C SER A 302 -43.21 -22.52 -36.35
N THR A 303 -43.16 -21.21 -36.05
CA THR A 303 -43.15 -20.14 -37.05
C THR A 303 -41.76 -19.91 -37.66
N LYS A 304 -40.72 -20.52 -37.09
CA LYS A 304 -39.35 -20.39 -37.56
C LYS A 304 -39.22 -20.83 -39.01
N ASP A 305 -38.68 -19.91 -39.82
CA ASP A 305 -38.44 -20.09 -41.25
C ASP A 305 -39.72 -20.40 -42.08
N THR A 306 -40.91 -20.17 -41.51
CA THR A 306 -42.18 -20.10 -42.24
C THR A 306 -42.31 -18.72 -42.85
N LEU A 307 -42.34 -18.63 -44.18
CA LEU A 307 -42.43 -17.33 -44.87
C LEU A 307 -43.65 -16.53 -44.37
N PRO A 308 -43.49 -15.25 -44.01
CA PRO A 308 -42.32 -14.38 -44.19
C PRO A 308 -41.29 -14.40 -43.04
N CYS A 309 -41.58 -15.07 -41.92
CA CYS A 309 -40.67 -15.19 -40.78
C CYS A 309 -39.38 -15.91 -41.16
N LYS A 310 -38.28 -15.43 -40.56
CA LYS A 310 -36.93 -15.91 -40.84
C LYS A 310 -36.09 -15.88 -39.58
N SER A 311 -35.30 -16.92 -39.38
CA SER A 311 -34.24 -16.92 -38.40
C SER A 311 -33.18 -15.85 -38.72
N GLY A 312 -32.62 -15.28 -37.65
CA GLY A 312 -31.53 -14.32 -37.72
C GLY A 312 -30.20 -14.94 -37.33
N THR A 313 -29.19 -14.09 -37.15
CA THR A 313 -27.87 -14.47 -36.62
C THR A 313 -27.52 -13.58 -35.44
N ARG A 314 -26.95 -14.17 -34.39
CA ARG A 314 -26.43 -13.46 -33.23
C ARG A 314 -24.93 -13.66 -33.14
N THR A 315 -24.22 -12.61 -32.77
CA THR A 315 -22.78 -12.63 -32.58
C THR A 315 -22.47 -12.57 -31.08
N CYS A 316 -21.50 -13.37 -30.65
CA CYS A 316 -21.04 -13.36 -29.29
C CYS A 316 -20.25 -12.08 -28.98
N SER A 317 -20.58 -11.41 -27.88
CA SER A 317 -19.89 -10.21 -27.42
C SER A 317 -18.50 -10.53 -26.84
N VAL A 318 -17.69 -9.48 -26.64
CA VAL A 318 -16.40 -9.57 -25.93
C VAL A 318 -16.52 -10.05 -24.47
N THR A 319 -17.73 -10.06 -23.92
CA THR A 319 -18.01 -10.55 -22.56
C THR A 319 -18.51 -12.00 -22.54
N GLY A 320 -18.35 -12.74 -23.65
CA GLY A 320 -18.77 -14.14 -23.78
C GLY A 320 -20.26 -14.40 -23.68
N LYS A 321 -21.10 -13.41 -24.05
CA LYS A 321 -22.55 -13.54 -24.06
C LYS A 321 -23.10 -13.31 -25.45
N TRP A 322 -24.15 -14.06 -25.80
CA TRP A 322 -24.83 -13.88 -27.07
C TRP A 322 -25.51 -12.51 -27.13
N GLY A 323 -25.23 -11.76 -28.21
CA GLY A 323 -25.94 -10.53 -28.52
C GLY A 323 -27.39 -10.78 -28.95
N ARG A 324 -28.09 -9.69 -29.31
CA ARG A 324 -29.43 -9.77 -29.91
C ARG A 324 -29.39 -10.54 -31.23
N CYS A 325 -30.52 -11.12 -31.61
CA CYS A 325 -30.67 -11.75 -32.90
C CYS A 325 -30.85 -10.68 -33.99
N PHE A 326 -29.93 -10.62 -34.95
CA PHE A 326 -29.98 -9.68 -36.07
C PHE A 326 -30.66 -10.30 -37.28
N LEU A 327 -31.40 -9.47 -38.03
CA LEU A 327 -32.08 -9.84 -39.28
C LEU A 327 -33.15 -10.93 -39.13
N GLU A 328 -33.56 -11.27 -37.91
CA GLU A 328 -34.75 -12.09 -37.73
C GLU A 328 -36.01 -11.32 -38.16
N VAL A 329 -36.99 -12.07 -38.67
CA VAL A 329 -38.36 -11.61 -38.91
C VAL A 329 -39.24 -12.51 -38.06
N THR A 330 -39.89 -11.93 -37.06
CA THR A 330 -40.73 -12.63 -36.07
C THR A 330 -42.21 -12.42 -36.36
N PRO A 331 -43.10 -13.30 -35.85
CA PRO A 331 -44.54 -13.17 -36.02
C PRO A 331 -45.07 -11.85 -35.47
N GLU A 332 -45.91 -11.19 -36.24
CA GLU A 332 -46.70 -10.03 -35.84
C GLU A 332 -48.21 -10.36 -35.91
N PRO A 333 -49.09 -9.64 -35.20
CA PRO A 333 -50.52 -9.88 -35.31
C PRO A 333 -51.05 -9.69 -36.74
N GLU A 334 -51.96 -10.56 -37.17
CA GLU A 334 -52.56 -10.45 -38.50
C GLU A 334 -53.34 -9.17 -38.72
N VAL A 335 -53.04 -8.54 -39.85
CA VAL A 335 -53.75 -7.42 -40.44
C VAL A 335 -54.26 -7.85 -41.81
N CYS A 336 -55.44 -7.39 -42.23
CA CYS A 336 -56.05 -7.80 -43.50
C CYS A 336 -55.36 -7.12 -44.72
N ASP A 337 -54.11 -7.46 -44.98
CA ASP A 337 -53.23 -6.82 -45.96
C ASP A 337 -52.76 -7.75 -47.09
N GLY A 338 -53.19 -9.02 -47.08
CA GLY A 338 -52.80 -10.01 -48.08
C GLY A 338 -51.51 -10.73 -47.77
N LYS A 339 -50.96 -10.55 -46.57
CA LYS A 339 -49.76 -11.25 -46.09
C LYS A 339 -50.12 -12.13 -44.90
N ASP A 340 -49.25 -13.09 -44.65
CA ASP A 340 -49.22 -13.92 -43.45
C ASP A 340 -48.25 -13.23 -42.48
N ASN A 341 -48.71 -12.30 -41.64
CA ASN A 341 -47.84 -11.51 -40.75
C ASN A 341 -47.46 -12.28 -39.46
N ASP A 342 -48.30 -13.22 -39.03
CA ASP A 342 -48.12 -14.10 -37.88
C ASP A 342 -47.39 -15.41 -38.24
N CYS A 343 -47.08 -15.58 -39.52
CA CYS A 343 -46.29 -16.67 -40.08
C CYS A 343 -46.86 -18.05 -39.74
N ASN A 344 -48.18 -18.17 -39.67
CA ASN A 344 -48.88 -19.41 -39.34
C ASN A 344 -49.16 -20.29 -40.58
N GLY A 345 -48.80 -19.79 -41.77
CA GLY A 345 -48.99 -20.45 -43.07
C GLY A 345 -50.32 -20.10 -43.75
N LYS A 346 -51.12 -19.20 -43.17
CA LYS A 346 -52.39 -18.74 -43.73
C LYS A 346 -52.38 -17.23 -43.84
N ILE A 347 -53.00 -16.75 -44.91
CA ILE A 347 -53.09 -15.32 -45.20
C ILE A 347 -54.37 -14.77 -44.59
N ASP A 348 -54.26 -13.70 -43.81
CA ASP A 348 -55.38 -12.92 -43.26
C ASP A 348 -56.45 -13.77 -42.54
N ASP A 349 -56.04 -14.77 -41.74
CA ASP A 349 -56.97 -15.68 -41.05
C ASP A 349 -57.40 -15.20 -39.64
N SER A 350 -57.13 -13.92 -39.36
CA SER A 350 -57.54 -13.24 -38.14
C SER A 350 -59.06 -13.07 -38.06
N LYS A 351 -59.60 -13.07 -36.83
CA LYS A 351 -61.04 -12.79 -36.59
C LYS A 351 -61.47 -11.39 -37.03
N GLU A 352 -60.52 -10.47 -37.18
CA GLU A 352 -60.77 -9.09 -37.62
C GLU A 352 -60.98 -9.04 -39.14
N CYS A 353 -60.49 -10.05 -39.86
CA CYS A 353 -60.74 -10.30 -41.27
C CYS A 353 -61.97 -11.22 -41.40
N GLU A 354 -63.15 -10.61 -41.54
CA GLU A 354 -64.41 -11.34 -41.74
C GLU A 354 -64.42 -12.12 -43.07
N CYS A 355 -63.62 -11.69 -44.05
CA CYS A 355 -63.50 -12.34 -45.36
C CYS A 355 -62.15 -12.04 -46.03
N TRP A 356 -61.65 -12.98 -46.83
CA TRP A 356 -60.49 -12.79 -47.72
C TRP A 356 -60.50 -13.85 -48.85
N PRO A 357 -60.01 -13.58 -50.08
CA PRO A 357 -59.50 -12.31 -50.62
C PRO A 357 -60.57 -11.31 -51.09
N PRO A 358 -60.29 -9.99 -51.04
CA PRO A 358 -61.22 -8.96 -51.47
C PRO A 358 -61.58 -9.13 -52.95
N GLY A 359 -62.86 -8.94 -53.27
CA GLY A 359 -63.42 -9.11 -54.61
C GLY A 359 -63.61 -10.56 -55.08
N GLY A 360 -62.86 -11.52 -54.51
CA GLY A 360 -62.85 -12.93 -54.89
C GLY A 360 -63.85 -13.83 -54.15
N VAL A 361 -64.31 -13.40 -52.96
CA VAL A 361 -65.28 -14.15 -52.17
C VAL A 361 -66.59 -13.38 -51.98
N THR A 362 -67.69 -14.13 -52.02
CA THR A 362 -69.06 -13.64 -51.90
C THR A 362 -69.85 -14.50 -50.93
N GLN A 363 -70.77 -13.90 -50.18
CA GLN A 363 -71.71 -14.65 -49.34
C GLN A 363 -73.16 -14.23 -49.60
N GLU A 364 -74.09 -15.14 -49.29
CA GLU A 364 -75.52 -14.82 -49.28
C GLU A 364 -75.84 -13.86 -48.14
N CYS A 365 -76.68 -12.87 -48.39
CA CYS A 365 -77.13 -11.91 -47.39
C CYS A 365 -78.63 -11.61 -47.54
N TYR A 366 -79.24 -11.19 -46.44
CA TYR A 366 -80.63 -10.72 -46.42
C TYR A 366 -80.84 -9.83 -45.20
N PHE A 367 -81.18 -8.56 -45.40
CA PHE A 367 -81.37 -7.59 -44.30
C PHE A 367 -82.83 -7.44 -43.87
N GLY A 368 -83.76 -8.19 -44.47
CA GLY A 368 -85.15 -8.26 -44.06
C GLY A 368 -85.40 -9.20 -42.88
N ALA A 369 -86.62 -9.24 -42.38
CA ALA A 369 -86.99 -10.13 -41.29
C ALA A 369 -86.86 -11.61 -41.72
N PRO A 370 -86.25 -12.52 -40.93
CA PRO A 370 -86.00 -13.91 -41.34
C PRO A 370 -87.24 -14.66 -41.85
N ALA A 371 -88.43 -14.35 -41.30
CA ALA A 371 -89.69 -14.97 -41.71
C ALA A 371 -90.16 -14.61 -43.13
N THR A 372 -89.56 -13.59 -43.75
CA THR A 372 -89.87 -13.11 -45.11
C THR A 372 -88.87 -13.58 -46.17
N LYS A 373 -87.78 -14.22 -45.73
CA LYS A 373 -86.70 -14.66 -46.61
C LYS A 373 -87.23 -15.69 -47.63
N ASN A 374 -87.00 -15.43 -48.93
CA ASN A 374 -87.41 -16.29 -50.04
C ASN A 374 -88.92 -16.59 -50.08
N LYS A 375 -89.75 -15.67 -49.58
CA LYS A 375 -91.22 -15.71 -49.73
C LYS A 375 -91.68 -14.64 -50.69
N GLY A 376 -92.72 -14.94 -51.46
CA GLY A 376 -93.28 -14.00 -52.42
C GLY A 376 -92.23 -13.47 -53.38
N LEU A 377 -92.08 -12.15 -53.42
CA LEU A 377 -91.05 -11.47 -54.22
C LEU A 377 -89.70 -11.31 -53.51
N CYS A 378 -89.65 -11.53 -52.20
CA CYS A 378 -88.42 -11.34 -51.44
C CYS A 378 -87.38 -12.37 -51.83
N ALA A 379 -86.18 -11.89 -52.09
CA ALA A 379 -85.05 -12.69 -52.52
C ALA A 379 -83.81 -12.27 -51.73
N VAL A 380 -82.96 -13.25 -51.45
CA VAL A 380 -81.62 -13.01 -50.93
C VAL A 380 -80.76 -12.26 -51.94
N GLY A 381 -79.80 -11.50 -51.44
CA GLY A 381 -78.77 -10.86 -52.25
C GLY A 381 -77.40 -11.46 -51.97
N ILE A 382 -76.37 -10.80 -52.49
CA ILE A 382 -74.98 -11.19 -52.33
C ILE A 382 -74.17 -10.03 -51.74
N GLN A 383 -73.39 -10.33 -50.70
CA GLN A 383 -72.35 -9.45 -50.17
C GLN A 383 -71.01 -9.83 -50.79
N ARG A 384 -70.19 -8.83 -51.12
CA ARG A 384 -68.84 -9.02 -51.65
C ARG A 384 -67.83 -8.61 -50.60
N CYS A 385 -66.72 -9.33 -50.51
CA CYS A 385 -65.63 -8.93 -49.64
C CYS A 385 -64.97 -7.65 -50.17
N GLU A 386 -64.92 -6.61 -49.35
CA GLU A 386 -64.31 -5.32 -49.66
C GLU A 386 -62.84 -5.28 -49.24
N LYS A 387 -62.12 -4.28 -49.76
CA LYS A 387 -60.73 -4.00 -49.36
C LYS A 387 -60.69 -3.72 -47.86
N GLY A 388 -59.86 -4.49 -47.13
CA GLY A 388 -59.80 -4.45 -45.67
C GLY A 388 -60.52 -5.61 -44.97
N GLY A 389 -60.93 -6.64 -45.72
CA GLY A 389 -61.37 -7.92 -45.17
C GLY A 389 -62.77 -7.90 -44.53
N LYS A 390 -63.63 -6.98 -44.97
CA LYS A 390 -65.01 -6.84 -44.44
C LYS A 390 -66.04 -7.07 -45.53
N TRP A 391 -67.19 -7.62 -45.15
CA TRP A 391 -68.31 -7.74 -46.07
C TRP A 391 -68.90 -6.38 -46.44
N SER A 392 -69.29 -6.24 -47.70
CA SER A 392 -69.91 -5.01 -48.19
C SER A 392 -71.10 -4.60 -47.34
N LYS A 393 -71.23 -3.31 -47.05
CA LYS A 393 -72.36 -2.80 -46.24
C LYS A 393 -73.71 -2.99 -46.95
N THR A 394 -73.69 -3.18 -48.27
CA THR A 394 -74.86 -3.46 -49.09
C THR A 394 -74.95 -4.94 -49.41
N CYS A 395 -76.19 -5.42 -49.51
CA CYS A 395 -76.51 -6.75 -50.01
C CYS A 395 -77.07 -6.61 -51.43
N GLU A 396 -76.23 -6.80 -52.44
CA GLU A 396 -76.58 -6.55 -53.84
C GLU A 396 -77.60 -7.57 -54.33
N GLY A 397 -78.68 -7.11 -54.97
CA GLY A 397 -79.71 -7.98 -55.54
C GLY A 397 -80.75 -8.50 -54.53
N GLN A 398 -80.69 -8.13 -53.25
CA GLN A 398 -81.75 -8.48 -52.32
C GLN A 398 -83.05 -7.76 -52.69
N ILE A 399 -84.18 -8.44 -52.49
CA ILE A 399 -85.52 -7.86 -52.59
C ILE A 399 -86.12 -7.96 -51.18
N LEU A 400 -86.41 -6.80 -50.59
CA LEU A 400 -86.95 -6.67 -49.23
C LEU A 400 -88.48 -6.56 -49.25
N PRO A 401 -89.16 -6.88 -48.13
CA PRO A 401 -90.60 -6.71 -47.99
C PRO A 401 -91.04 -5.29 -48.31
N ALA A 402 -91.98 -5.17 -49.24
CA ALA A 402 -92.64 -3.93 -49.59
C ALA A 402 -94.05 -3.89 -49.00
N LYS A 403 -94.73 -2.76 -49.15
CA LYS A 403 -96.14 -2.65 -48.78
C LYS A 403 -96.98 -3.40 -49.81
N GLU A 404 -97.93 -4.22 -49.33
CA GLU A 404 -98.90 -4.92 -50.18
C GLU A 404 -99.64 -4.00 -51.15
N ILE A 405 -99.74 -4.45 -52.39
CA ILE A 405 -100.55 -3.85 -53.45
C ILE A 405 -101.27 -4.96 -54.22
N CYS A 406 -102.49 -4.68 -54.71
CA CYS A 406 -103.30 -5.69 -55.40
C CYS A 406 -102.78 -5.96 -56.82
N ASN A 407 -101.72 -6.75 -56.94
CA ASN A 407 -101.00 -7.00 -58.18
C ASN A 407 -100.83 -8.50 -58.51
N GLY A 408 -101.33 -9.42 -57.67
CA GLY A 408 -101.19 -10.86 -57.88
C GLY A 408 -99.93 -11.46 -57.28
N LYS A 409 -99.18 -10.71 -56.47
CA LYS A 409 -97.91 -11.10 -55.88
C LYS A 409 -97.98 -10.90 -54.36
N ASP A 410 -97.07 -11.55 -53.67
CA ASP A 410 -96.83 -11.39 -52.24
C ASP A 410 -95.68 -10.37 -52.11
N ASP A 411 -96.05 -9.09 -51.99
CA ASP A 411 -95.13 -7.94 -51.99
C ASP A 411 -94.54 -7.70 -50.60
N ASN A 412 -95.26 -8.04 -49.53
CA ASN A 412 -94.81 -7.96 -48.14
C ASN A 412 -94.10 -9.23 -47.66
N CYS A 413 -94.09 -10.27 -48.50
CA CYS A 413 -93.38 -11.53 -48.31
C CYS A 413 -93.80 -12.27 -47.03
N ASP A 414 -95.06 -12.17 -46.62
CA ASP A 414 -95.59 -12.88 -45.45
C ASP A 414 -95.99 -14.34 -45.78
N GLY A 415 -96.15 -14.65 -47.07
CA GLY A 415 -96.55 -15.96 -47.60
C GLY A 415 -97.98 -15.99 -48.15
N ALA A 416 -98.73 -14.89 -48.06
CA ALA A 416 -100.07 -14.74 -48.63
C ALA A 416 -100.03 -13.74 -49.81
N ILE A 417 -100.76 -14.06 -50.88
CA ILE A 417 -100.85 -13.19 -52.07
C ILE A 417 -101.97 -12.17 -51.87
N ASP A 418 -101.66 -10.89 -52.04
CA ASP A 418 -102.60 -9.76 -51.97
C ASP A 418 -103.42 -9.69 -50.65
N ASP A 419 -102.76 -9.96 -49.51
CA ASP A 419 -103.36 -9.95 -48.16
C ASP A 419 -103.22 -8.57 -47.45
N GLY A 420 -103.60 -8.48 -46.17
CA GLY A 420 -103.32 -7.30 -45.33
C GLY A 420 -104.37 -6.18 -45.42
N GLY A 421 -105.58 -6.49 -45.88
CA GLY A 421 -106.72 -5.55 -45.88
C GLY A 421 -106.62 -4.39 -46.86
N VAL A 422 -105.57 -4.33 -47.68
CA VAL A 422 -105.42 -3.38 -48.80
C VAL A 422 -106.37 -3.77 -49.94
N CYS A 423 -106.47 -5.07 -50.24
CA CYS A 423 -107.36 -5.62 -51.24
C CYS A 423 -108.70 -6.01 -50.63
N LYS A 424 -109.79 -5.41 -51.15
CA LYS A 424 -111.17 -5.78 -50.75
C LYS A 424 -111.63 -7.07 -51.43
N CYS A 425 -110.96 -7.47 -52.51
CA CYS A 425 -111.17 -8.72 -53.26
C CYS A 425 -109.97 -9.07 -54.14
N TRP A 426 -109.74 -10.37 -54.33
CA TRP A 426 -108.77 -10.93 -55.29
C TRP A 426 -109.06 -12.43 -55.49
N PRO A 427 -108.81 -13.05 -56.66
CA PRO A 427 -108.28 -12.52 -57.93
C PRO A 427 -109.30 -11.73 -58.78
N PRO A 428 -108.85 -10.92 -59.76
CA PRO A 428 -109.75 -10.20 -60.66
C PRO A 428 -110.70 -11.16 -61.37
N GLY A 429 -111.96 -10.78 -61.51
CA GLY A 429 -112.98 -11.60 -62.15
C GLY A 429 -113.79 -12.51 -61.21
N ILE A 430 -113.40 -12.65 -59.93
CA ILE A 430 -114.31 -13.26 -58.96
C ILE A 430 -115.55 -12.39 -58.78
N THR A 431 -116.68 -13.05 -58.49
CA THR A 431 -117.95 -12.39 -58.29
C THR A 431 -118.46 -12.59 -56.87
N ARG A 432 -119.20 -11.60 -56.37
CA ARG A 432 -120.00 -11.74 -55.14
C ARG A 432 -121.40 -11.21 -55.35
N ASN A 433 -122.33 -11.68 -54.53
CA ASN A 433 -123.68 -11.13 -54.48
C ASN A 433 -123.66 -9.75 -53.81
N CYS A 434 -124.49 -8.85 -54.30
CA CYS A 434 -124.66 -7.50 -53.76
C CYS A 434 -126.14 -7.08 -53.84
N THR A 435 -126.57 -6.22 -52.93
CA THR A 435 -127.98 -5.82 -52.81
C THR A 435 -128.25 -4.33 -53.02
N ASP A 436 -127.19 -3.52 -53.20
CA ASP A 436 -127.22 -2.06 -53.47
C ASP A 436 -128.38 -1.29 -52.79
N GLY A 437 -128.43 -1.39 -51.45
CA GLY A 437 -129.43 -0.69 -50.63
C GLY A 437 -130.77 -1.42 -50.45
N ILE A 438 -130.99 -2.57 -51.08
CA ILE A 438 -132.17 -3.42 -50.83
C ILE A 438 -131.94 -4.29 -49.58
N PRO A 439 -132.91 -4.38 -48.64
CA PRO A 439 -132.85 -5.31 -47.52
C PRO A 439 -132.69 -6.76 -47.98
N ALA A 440 -131.77 -7.52 -47.38
CA ALA A 440 -131.52 -8.92 -47.73
C ALA A 440 -132.79 -9.79 -47.73
N ALA A 441 -133.77 -9.47 -46.88
CA ALA A 441 -135.05 -10.15 -46.76
C ALA A 441 -135.97 -10.02 -47.99
N SER A 442 -135.66 -9.10 -48.92
CA SER A 442 -136.42 -8.85 -50.15
C SER A 442 -135.83 -9.57 -51.37
N VAL A 443 -134.61 -10.09 -51.28
CA VAL A 443 -133.95 -10.83 -52.35
C VAL A 443 -134.67 -12.16 -52.57
N GLY A 444 -135.07 -12.47 -53.81
CA GLY A 444 -135.78 -13.71 -54.17
C GLY A 444 -137.29 -13.68 -53.89
N LYS A 445 -137.84 -12.55 -53.42
CA LYS A 445 -139.29 -12.34 -53.29
C LYS A 445 -139.82 -11.59 -54.51
N GLY A 446 -140.75 -12.23 -55.22
CA GLY A 446 -141.32 -11.69 -56.46
C GLY A 446 -140.25 -11.50 -57.54
N ILE A 447 -140.24 -10.34 -58.19
CA ILE A 447 -139.25 -10.01 -59.24
C ILE A 447 -137.91 -9.51 -58.68
N CYS A 448 -137.78 -9.32 -57.35
CA CYS A 448 -136.58 -8.74 -56.75
C CYS A 448 -135.41 -9.72 -56.81
N LYS A 449 -134.27 -9.27 -57.37
CA LYS A 449 -133.08 -10.09 -57.57
C LYS A 449 -131.85 -9.35 -57.04
N ALA A 450 -130.97 -10.08 -56.35
CA ALA A 450 -129.65 -9.57 -55.99
C ALA A 450 -128.82 -9.35 -57.25
N GLY A 451 -128.03 -8.28 -57.24
CA GLY A 451 -127.04 -8.04 -58.27
C GLY A 451 -125.77 -8.84 -58.01
N THR A 452 -124.85 -8.73 -58.97
CA THR A 452 -123.52 -9.31 -58.87
C THR A 452 -122.49 -8.19 -58.99
N GLN A 453 -121.52 -8.18 -58.08
CA GLN A 453 -120.33 -7.34 -58.15
C GLN A 453 -119.18 -8.17 -58.71
N LEU A 454 -118.48 -7.62 -59.69
CA LEU A 454 -117.24 -8.17 -60.23
C LEU A 454 -116.06 -7.53 -59.49
N CYS A 455 -115.08 -8.33 -59.09
CA CYS A 455 -113.81 -7.80 -58.59
C CYS A 455 -113.00 -7.20 -59.74
N GLY A 456 -112.72 -5.90 -59.66
CA GLY A 456 -111.90 -5.19 -60.64
C GLY A 456 -110.41 -5.49 -60.49
N SER A 457 -109.62 -5.13 -61.50
CA SER A 457 -108.16 -5.34 -61.53
C SER A 457 -107.38 -4.57 -60.47
N GLN A 458 -108.00 -3.63 -59.76
CA GLN A 458 -107.40 -2.87 -58.64
C GLN A 458 -107.77 -3.44 -57.26
N GLY A 459 -108.29 -4.66 -57.17
CA GLY A 459 -108.64 -5.30 -55.90
C GLY A 459 -109.85 -4.70 -55.19
N THR A 460 -110.71 -4.00 -55.93
CA THR A 460 -111.95 -3.39 -55.44
C THR A 460 -113.17 -3.95 -56.16
N TRP A 461 -114.26 -4.16 -55.42
CA TRP A 461 -115.55 -4.52 -56.01
C TRP A 461 -116.10 -3.39 -56.87
N GLY A 462 -116.47 -3.70 -58.11
CA GLY A 462 -117.13 -2.77 -59.02
C GLY A 462 -118.56 -2.40 -58.61
N LEU A 463 -119.29 -1.74 -59.52
CA LEU A 463 -120.71 -1.44 -59.31
C LEU A 463 -121.53 -2.72 -59.26
N CYS A 464 -122.60 -2.72 -58.46
CA CYS A 464 -123.53 -3.83 -58.36
C CYS A 464 -124.45 -3.86 -59.59
N GLN A 465 -124.30 -4.87 -60.45
CA GLN A 465 -125.07 -4.95 -61.70
C GLN A 465 -126.20 -5.98 -61.61
N GLY A 466 -127.32 -5.72 -62.28
CA GLY A 466 -128.44 -6.66 -62.37
C GLY A 466 -129.36 -6.69 -61.14
N VAL A 467 -129.26 -5.68 -60.27
CA VAL A 467 -130.16 -5.50 -59.13
C VAL A 467 -131.56 -5.12 -59.64
N ILE A 468 -132.58 -5.83 -59.16
CA ILE A 468 -133.99 -5.44 -59.37
C ILE A 468 -134.54 -5.03 -58.01
N ALA A 469 -134.71 -3.72 -57.81
CA ALA A 469 -135.25 -3.16 -56.58
C ALA A 469 -136.78 -3.23 -56.53
N PRO A 470 -137.37 -3.41 -55.34
CA PRO A 470 -138.82 -3.29 -55.18
C PRO A 470 -139.27 -1.87 -55.58
N GLN A 471 -140.28 -1.78 -56.42
CA GLN A 471 -140.96 -0.51 -56.69
C GLN A 471 -141.75 -0.08 -55.44
N PRO A 472 -141.80 1.23 -55.14
CA PRO A 472 -142.50 1.74 -53.96
C PRO A 472 -144.00 1.40 -53.95
#